data_AF-A0A0F9FY34-F1
#
_entry.id   AF-A0A0F9FY34-F1
#
_cell.length_a   1.000
_cell.length_b   1.000
_cell.length_c   1.000
_cell.angle_alpha   90.00
_cell.angle_beta   90.00
_cell.angle_gamma   90.00
#
_symmetry.space_group_name_H-M   'P 1'
#
loop_
_entity.id
_entity.type
_entity.pdbx_description
1 polymer ?
#
loop_
_entity_poly.entity_id
_entity_poly.type
_entity_poly.pdbx_seq_one_letter_code
_entity_poly.pdbx_strand_id
1 'polypeptide(L)'
;MPDTTVTAPPKKAQPQSRPRFVRPDIYWGKSRSGKTTMGVGRAAEYAWEKYGKPSRLICAPGEGYENITHLVDKGIIIPFSFTLARKTPLEDLDKLARGWWPEDPTDLMSPMAAPGEKGNDLSSVAGWFWEGMASTADGLMQNLTLRQDIWIPETPKDSFVKDGQTRWGFSGRAHYGWIQKRIEQWVKASAYIPLPVKAWSSLESKGEAEQKRPIYGPELIGQAATGKCPAWFNRMV
;
A
#
# COMPACT_ATOMS: atom_id res chain seq x y z
N MET A 1 -54.26 7.66 24.79
CA MET A 1 -52.90 8.17 25.04
C MET A 1 -52.34 8.61 23.70
N PRO A 2 -51.82 9.84 23.52
CA PRO A 2 -51.24 10.24 22.25
C PRO A 2 -49.90 9.54 22.05
N ASP A 3 -49.72 9.00 20.84
CA ASP A 3 -48.52 8.32 20.35
C ASP A 3 -47.34 9.29 20.32
N THR A 4 -46.29 9.00 21.08
CA THR A 4 -45.08 9.80 21.24
C THR A 4 -43.89 9.18 20.50
N THR A 5 -44.12 8.53 19.36
CA THR A 5 -43.02 8.10 18.50
C THR A 5 -42.36 9.29 17.81
N VAL A 6 -41.33 9.82 18.45
CA VAL A 6 -40.40 10.78 17.86
C VAL A 6 -39.56 10.06 16.80
N THR A 7 -39.97 10.16 15.54
CA THR A 7 -39.13 9.74 14.41
C THR A 7 -37.90 10.63 14.34
N ALA A 8 -36.71 10.02 14.38
CA ALA A 8 -35.45 10.71 14.21
C ALA A 8 -35.44 11.48 12.87
N PRO A 9 -34.94 12.71 12.84
CA PRO A 9 -34.89 13.48 11.60
C PRO A 9 -34.05 12.73 10.55
N PRO A 10 -34.48 12.72 9.28
CA PRO A 10 -33.75 12.04 8.22
C PRO A 10 -32.32 12.56 8.16
N LYS A 11 -31.36 11.63 8.10
CA LYS A 11 -29.93 11.92 8.02
C LYS A 11 -29.70 12.84 6.81
N LYS A 12 -29.44 14.13 7.05
CA LYS A 12 -29.21 15.13 6.00
C LYS A 12 -28.15 14.55 5.04
N ALA A 13 -28.50 14.44 3.76
CA ALA A 13 -27.55 14.07 2.73
C ALA A 13 -26.34 15.00 2.85
N GLN A 14 -25.16 14.45 3.13
CA GLN A 14 -23.96 15.25 3.28
C GLN A 14 -23.74 16.00 1.96
N PRO A 15 -23.52 17.33 2.00
CA PRO A 15 -23.18 18.06 0.79
C PRO A 15 -21.97 17.39 0.15
N GLN A 16 -22.03 17.17 -1.17
CA GLN A 16 -20.94 16.56 -1.93
C GLN A 16 -19.67 17.37 -1.69
N SER A 17 -18.82 16.87 -0.79
CA SER A 17 -17.59 17.56 -0.44
C SER A 17 -16.67 17.45 -1.63
N ARG A 18 -16.10 18.57 -2.09
CA ARG A 18 -15.01 18.58 -3.08
C ARG A 18 -14.03 17.44 -2.76
N PRO A 19 -13.54 16.69 -3.77
CA PRO A 19 -12.63 15.58 -3.51
C PRO A 19 -11.44 16.11 -2.70
N ARG A 20 -11.35 15.66 -1.45
CA ARG A 20 -10.28 16.08 -0.55
C ARG A 20 -9.09 15.21 -0.89
N PHE A 21 -8.13 15.77 -1.61
CA PHE A 21 -6.83 15.13 -1.81
C PHE A 21 -6.07 15.16 -0.48
N VAL A 22 -6.26 14.10 0.30
CA VAL A 22 -5.55 13.87 1.56
C VAL A 22 -4.41 12.89 1.28
N ARG A 23 -3.20 13.20 1.76
CA ARG A 23 -2.09 12.24 1.75
C ARG A 23 -2.50 11.00 2.56
N PRO A 24 -2.03 9.78 2.23
CA PRO A 24 -2.31 8.62 3.06
C PRO A 24 -1.70 8.81 4.46
N ASP A 25 -2.33 8.22 5.48
CA ASP A 25 -1.69 8.01 6.78
C ASP A 25 -0.72 6.81 6.70
N ILE A 26 0.19 6.64 7.65
CA ILE A 26 1.03 5.43 7.77
C ILE A 26 0.93 4.82 9.17
N TYR A 27 0.66 3.52 9.21
CA TYR A 27 0.69 2.69 10.41
C TYR A 27 2.00 1.91 10.45
N TRP A 28 2.83 2.15 11.46
CA TRP A 28 4.15 1.51 11.52
C TRP A 28 4.46 0.99 12.91
N GLY A 29 5.37 0.03 12.97
CA GLY A 29 5.73 -0.61 14.22
C GLY A 29 6.43 -1.94 14.01
N LYS A 30 6.91 -2.50 15.11
CA LYS A 30 7.57 -3.81 15.10
C LYS A 30 6.69 -4.89 14.46
N SER A 31 7.32 -5.97 14.01
CA SER A 31 6.56 -7.14 13.59
C SER A 31 5.58 -7.57 14.70
N ARG A 32 4.35 -7.91 14.31
CA ARG A 32 3.25 -8.30 15.21
C ARG A 32 2.80 -7.22 16.22
N SER A 33 3.10 -5.94 15.98
CA SER A 33 2.64 -4.83 16.85
C SER A 33 1.15 -4.48 16.71
N GLY A 34 0.41 -5.16 15.82
CA GLY A 34 -0.98 -4.83 15.50
C GLY A 34 -1.16 -3.75 14.43
N LYS A 35 -0.10 -3.31 13.72
CA LYS A 35 -0.21 -2.31 12.63
C LYS A 35 -1.27 -2.64 11.57
N THR A 36 -1.40 -3.91 11.22
CA THR A 36 -2.39 -4.37 10.22
C THR A 36 -3.78 -4.45 10.84
N THR A 37 -3.93 -5.03 12.04
CA THR A 37 -5.24 -5.17 12.71
C THR A 37 -5.78 -3.85 13.26
N MET A 38 -4.99 -3.14 14.08
CA MET A 38 -5.38 -1.89 14.73
C MET A 38 -5.22 -0.66 13.84
N GLY A 39 -4.33 -0.71 12.85
CA GLY A 39 -4.15 0.39 11.90
C GLY A 39 -5.07 0.24 10.71
N VAL A 40 -4.70 -0.63 9.76
CA VAL A 40 -5.44 -0.85 8.52
C VAL A 40 -6.86 -1.36 8.77
N GLY A 41 -7.03 -2.35 9.65
CA GLY A 41 -8.33 -2.90 10.00
C GLY A 41 -9.27 -1.85 10.59
N ARG A 42 -8.81 -1.06 11.57
CA ARG A 42 -9.64 0.00 12.17
C ARG A 42 -9.93 1.14 11.18
N ALA A 43 -9.00 1.45 10.28
CA ALA A 43 -9.25 2.41 9.20
C ALA A 43 -10.34 1.90 8.23
N ALA A 44 -10.35 0.60 7.92
CA ALA A 44 -11.37 -0.03 7.10
C ALA A 44 -12.75 0.00 7.78
N GLU A 45 -12.81 -0.33 9.07
CA GLU A 45 -14.03 -0.22 9.87
C GLU A 45 -14.55 1.22 9.90
N TYR A 46 -13.66 2.20 10.10
CA TYR A 46 -14.03 3.62 10.04
C TYR A 46 -14.61 4.00 8.68
N ALA A 47 -13.99 3.54 7.59
CA ALA A 47 -14.48 3.80 6.23
C ALA A 47 -15.89 3.21 6.05
N TRP A 48 -16.11 1.99 6.54
CA TRP A 48 -17.40 1.32 6.51
C TRP A 48 -18.46 2.02 7.38
N GLU A 49 -18.18 2.27 8.66
CA GLU A 49 -19.09 2.92 9.61
C GLU A 49 -19.53 4.31 9.13
N LYS A 50 -18.60 5.07 8.54
CA LYS A 50 -18.86 6.46 8.14
C LYS A 50 -19.45 6.60 6.75
N TYR A 51 -18.98 5.82 5.78
CA TYR A 51 -19.33 5.97 4.37
C TYR A 51 -20.19 4.83 3.83
N GLY A 52 -20.34 3.73 4.57
CA GLY A 52 -21.14 2.57 4.17
C GLY A 52 -20.57 1.81 2.98
N LYS A 53 -19.26 1.95 2.71
CA LYS A 53 -18.59 1.38 1.54
C LYS A 53 -17.37 0.56 1.94
N PRO A 54 -17.08 -0.54 1.23
CA PRO A 54 -15.91 -1.35 1.49
C PRO A 54 -14.61 -0.59 1.20
N SER A 55 -13.51 -1.18 1.65
CA SER A 55 -12.16 -0.70 1.41
C SER A 55 -11.36 -1.72 0.60
N ARG A 56 -10.47 -1.24 -0.27
CA ARG A 56 -9.54 -2.09 -1.00
C ARG A 56 -8.22 -2.19 -0.25
N LEU A 57 -7.71 -3.40 -0.14
CA LEU A 57 -6.47 -3.72 0.56
C LEU A 57 -5.49 -4.38 -0.40
N ILE A 58 -4.36 -3.74 -0.64
CA ILE A 58 -3.23 -4.29 -1.40
C ILE A 58 -2.32 -4.96 -0.38
N CYS A 59 -2.06 -6.25 -0.53
CA CYS A 59 -1.10 -6.97 0.30
C CYS A 59 0.21 -7.13 -0.48
N ALA A 60 1.31 -6.66 0.09
CA ALA A 60 2.63 -6.79 -0.50
C ALA A 60 3.02 -8.27 -0.71
N PRO A 61 3.99 -8.56 -1.60
CA PRO A 61 4.51 -9.91 -1.77
C PRO A 61 4.98 -10.52 -0.45
N GLY A 62 4.48 -11.71 -0.11
CA GLY A 62 4.83 -12.42 1.12
C GLY A 62 4.15 -11.88 2.38
N GLU A 63 3.32 -10.84 2.27
CA GLU A 63 2.44 -10.38 3.35
C GLU A 63 1.03 -10.93 3.17
N GLY A 64 0.30 -10.98 4.28
CA GLY A 64 -1.04 -11.52 4.36
C GLY A 64 -2.00 -10.60 5.13
N TYR A 65 -3.25 -11.03 5.19
CA TYR A 65 -4.33 -10.33 5.88
C TYR A 65 -5.06 -11.25 6.88
N GLU A 66 -4.39 -12.32 7.33
CA GLU A 66 -4.97 -13.39 8.16
C GLU A 66 -5.51 -12.86 9.50
N ASN A 67 -4.89 -11.80 10.01
CA ASN A 67 -5.29 -11.14 11.25
C ASN A 67 -6.52 -10.22 11.10
N ILE A 68 -7.01 -10.00 9.88
CA ILE A 68 -8.19 -9.20 9.55
C ILE A 68 -9.16 -9.94 8.62
N THR A 69 -9.05 -11.26 8.48
CA THR A 69 -9.95 -12.09 7.66
C THR A 69 -11.42 -11.88 8.02
N HIS A 70 -11.73 -11.70 9.31
CA HIS A 70 -13.09 -11.39 9.77
C HIS A 70 -13.69 -10.10 9.17
N LEU A 71 -12.88 -9.16 8.68
CA LEU A 71 -13.34 -7.98 7.94
C LEU A 71 -13.54 -8.27 6.45
N VAL A 72 -12.73 -9.18 5.89
CA VAL A 72 -12.90 -9.70 4.52
C VAL A 72 -14.20 -10.51 4.43
N ASP A 73 -14.43 -11.43 5.37
CA ASP A 73 -15.65 -12.26 5.43
C ASP A 73 -16.93 -11.44 5.52
N LYS A 74 -16.85 -10.25 6.15
CA LYS A 74 -17.97 -9.29 6.25
C LYS A 74 -18.13 -8.41 5.01
N GLY A 75 -17.26 -8.52 4.02
CA GLY A 75 -17.23 -7.66 2.84
C GLY A 75 -16.80 -6.21 3.14
N ILE A 76 -16.19 -5.94 4.30
CA ILE A 76 -15.68 -4.61 4.66
C ILE A 76 -14.35 -4.34 3.92
N ILE A 77 -13.56 -5.40 3.70
CA ILE A 77 -12.29 -5.35 2.97
C ILE A 77 -12.38 -6.23 1.72
N ILE A 78 -11.90 -5.70 0.61
CA ILE A 78 -11.65 -6.41 -0.64
C ILE A 78 -10.14 -6.53 -0.78
N PRO A 79 -9.54 -7.68 -0.39
CA PRO A 79 -8.10 -7.86 -0.44
C PRO A 79 -7.64 -8.22 -1.85
N PHE A 80 -6.40 -7.84 -2.17
CA PHE A 80 -5.67 -8.30 -3.33
C PHE A 80 -4.22 -8.58 -2.92
N SER A 81 -3.83 -9.84 -2.98
CA SER A 81 -2.45 -10.26 -2.73
C SER A 81 -1.61 -10.04 -3.99
N PHE A 82 -0.60 -9.18 -3.90
CA PHE A 82 0.26 -8.89 -5.03
C PHE A 82 1.38 -9.93 -5.17
N THR A 83 1.67 -10.36 -6.39
CA THR A 83 2.79 -11.25 -6.70
C THR A 83 3.76 -10.63 -7.70
N LEU A 84 5.06 -10.87 -7.49
CA LEU A 84 6.13 -10.45 -8.39
C LEU A 84 6.26 -11.35 -9.64
N ALA A 85 5.54 -12.48 -9.67
CA ALA A 85 5.47 -13.37 -10.82
C ALA A 85 4.72 -12.76 -12.03
N ARG A 86 4.07 -11.61 -11.84
CA ARG A 86 3.39 -10.88 -12.92
C ARG A 86 4.38 -10.48 -14.01
N LYS A 87 3.88 -10.32 -15.24
CA LYS A 87 4.72 -9.98 -16.39
C LYS A 87 5.44 -8.64 -16.20
N THR A 88 4.71 -7.63 -15.72
CA THR A 88 5.17 -6.24 -15.54
C THR A 88 4.88 -5.75 -14.12
N PRO A 89 5.50 -6.34 -13.08
CA PRO A 89 5.09 -6.10 -11.69
C PRO A 89 5.34 -4.66 -11.26
N LEU A 90 6.39 -4.01 -11.78
CA LEU A 90 6.69 -2.60 -11.50
C LEU A 90 5.62 -1.64 -12.03
N GLU A 91 5.07 -1.96 -13.20
CA GLU A 91 3.99 -1.19 -13.82
C GLU A 91 2.68 -1.44 -13.07
N ASP A 92 2.42 -2.67 -12.68
CA ASP A 92 1.20 -3.01 -11.94
C ASP A 92 1.17 -2.38 -10.55
N LEU A 93 2.31 -2.26 -9.85
CA LEU A 93 2.41 -1.48 -8.61
C LEU A 93 2.18 0.02 -8.83
N ASP A 94 2.65 0.57 -9.95
CA ASP A 94 2.38 1.97 -10.34
C ASP A 94 0.89 2.21 -10.62
N LYS A 95 0.26 1.26 -11.32
CA LYS A 95 -1.18 1.24 -11.60
C LYS A 95 -1.98 1.20 -10.29
N LEU A 96 -1.65 0.29 -9.37
CA LEU A 96 -2.29 0.21 -8.05
C LEU A 96 -2.17 1.52 -7.27
N ALA A 97 -0.98 2.14 -7.28
CA ALA A 97 -0.78 3.43 -6.62
C ALA A 97 -1.60 4.58 -7.22
N ARG A 98 -2.14 4.40 -8.43
CA ARG A 98 -3.00 5.36 -9.15
C ARG A 98 -4.47 4.96 -9.16
N GLY A 99 -4.86 3.94 -8.41
CA GLY A 99 -6.26 3.51 -8.27
C GLY A 99 -6.73 2.50 -9.33
N TRP A 100 -5.83 1.96 -10.16
CA TRP A 100 -6.16 0.76 -10.93
C TRP A 100 -6.37 -0.41 -9.98
N TRP A 101 -7.16 -1.39 -10.42
CA TRP A 101 -7.52 -2.54 -9.61
C TRP A 101 -7.63 -3.79 -10.49
N PRO A 102 -7.28 -5.00 -10.00
CA PRO A 102 -7.54 -6.22 -10.75
C PRO A 102 -9.02 -6.38 -11.10
N GLU A 103 -9.31 -6.84 -12.32
CA GLU A 103 -10.66 -7.25 -12.75
C GLU A 103 -11.26 -8.31 -11.82
N ASP A 104 -10.46 -9.29 -11.40
CA ASP A 104 -10.76 -10.26 -10.35
C ASP A 104 -9.69 -10.19 -9.24
N PRO A 105 -10.00 -9.65 -8.05
CA PRO A 105 -9.05 -9.55 -6.94
C PRO A 105 -8.67 -10.89 -6.30
N THR A 106 -9.37 -11.99 -6.62
CA THR A 106 -9.04 -13.34 -6.14
C THR A 106 -8.01 -14.04 -7.03
N ASP A 107 -7.84 -13.58 -8.27
CA ASP A 107 -6.81 -14.04 -9.18
C ASP A 107 -5.57 -13.13 -9.12
N LEU A 108 -4.46 -13.68 -8.62
CA LEU A 108 -3.16 -13.01 -8.51
C LEU A 108 -2.63 -12.51 -9.86
N MET A 109 -3.09 -13.09 -10.97
CA MET A 109 -2.67 -12.78 -12.33
C MET A 109 -3.70 -11.96 -13.11
N SER A 110 -4.82 -11.60 -12.48
CA SER A 110 -5.88 -10.82 -13.12
C SER A 110 -5.30 -9.53 -13.76
N PRO A 111 -5.74 -9.16 -14.98
CA PRO A 111 -5.37 -7.87 -15.57
C PRO A 111 -5.83 -6.71 -14.69
N MET A 112 -5.12 -5.58 -14.79
CA MET A 112 -5.46 -4.34 -14.10
C MET A 112 -6.46 -3.53 -14.94
N ALA A 113 -7.55 -3.08 -14.33
CA ALA A 113 -8.53 -2.18 -14.92
C ALA A 113 -8.34 -0.73 -14.44
N ALA A 114 -8.47 0.23 -15.37
CA ALA A 114 -8.37 1.65 -15.05
C ALA A 114 -9.56 2.10 -14.19
N PRO A 115 -9.44 3.20 -13.42
CA PRO A 115 -10.60 3.80 -12.77
C PRO A 115 -11.72 4.10 -13.78
N GLY A 116 -12.92 3.58 -13.53
CA GLY A 116 -14.09 3.71 -14.41
C GLY A 116 -14.25 2.61 -15.47
N GLU A 117 -13.28 1.70 -15.60
CA GLU A 117 -13.31 0.62 -16.58
C GLU A 117 -13.52 -0.75 -15.94
N LYS A 118 -14.15 -1.68 -16.66
CA LYS A 118 -14.25 -3.11 -16.31
C LYS A 118 -14.61 -3.38 -14.83
N GLY A 119 -15.55 -2.62 -14.29
CA GLY A 119 -16.02 -2.76 -12.90
C GLY A 119 -15.14 -2.08 -11.84
N ASN A 120 -14.03 -1.44 -12.20
CA ASN A 120 -13.23 -0.62 -11.28
C ASN A 120 -13.88 0.74 -11.02
N ASP A 121 -15.02 0.74 -10.33
CA ASP A 121 -15.68 1.96 -9.87
C ASP A 121 -15.14 2.41 -8.51
N LEU A 122 -14.34 3.48 -8.48
CA LEU A 122 -13.86 4.07 -7.23
C LEU A 122 -14.98 4.66 -6.37
N SER A 123 -16.15 4.97 -6.95
CA SER A 123 -17.31 5.44 -6.19
C SER A 123 -17.89 4.34 -5.29
N SER A 124 -17.62 3.06 -5.58
CA SER A 124 -18.11 1.91 -4.82
C SER A 124 -17.32 1.64 -3.54
N VAL A 125 -16.17 2.27 -3.34
CA VAL A 125 -15.28 2.06 -2.18
C VAL A 125 -15.07 3.36 -1.40
N ALA A 126 -14.59 3.25 -0.17
CA ALA A 126 -14.21 4.41 0.67
C ALA A 126 -12.76 4.36 1.18
N GLY A 127 -12.13 3.19 1.18
CA GLY A 127 -10.77 2.98 1.66
C GLY A 127 -9.80 2.50 0.58
N TRP A 128 -8.56 2.99 0.62
CA TRP A 128 -7.43 2.47 -0.16
C TRP A 128 -6.23 2.20 0.74
N PHE A 129 -5.90 0.93 0.93
CA PHE A 129 -4.89 0.52 1.88
C PHE A 129 -3.77 -0.26 1.21
N TRP A 130 -2.53 0.07 1.57
CA TRP A 130 -1.34 -0.63 1.15
C TRP A 130 -0.68 -1.28 2.36
N GLU A 131 -0.79 -2.60 2.44
CA GLU A 131 -0.16 -3.40 3.47
C GLU A 131 1.27 -3.77 3.03
N GLY A 132 2.27 -3.45 3.86
CA GLY A 132 3.63 -3.93 3.69
C GLY A 132 4.51 -3.05 2.80
N MET A 133 4.76 -1.80 3.17
CA MET A 133 5.70 -0.92 2.45
C MET A 133 7.13 -1.47 2.46
N ALA A 134 7.63 -1.91 3.62
CA ALA A 134 8.95 -2.54 3.74
C ALA A 134 9.05 -3.80 2.87
N SER A 135 8.05 -4.67 2.96
CA SER A 135 7.98 -5.94 2.21
C SER A 135 7.84 -5.73 0.72
N THR A 136 7.13 -4.67 0.30
CA THR A 136 7.13 -4.20 -1.09
C THR A 136 8.55 -3.83 -1.53
N ALA A 137 9.29 -3.06 -0.72
CA ALA A 137 10.65 -2.65 -1.03
C ALA A 137 11.62 -3.83 -1.15
N ASP A 138 11.54 -4.78 -0.22
CA ASP A 138 12.36 -5.99 -0.22
C ASP A 138 12.03 -6.90 -1.40
N GLY A 139 10.73 -7.10 -1.67
CA GLY A 139 10.28 -7.85 -2.84
C GLY A 139 10.76 -7.22 -4.15
N LEU A 140 10.74 -5.89 -4.26
CA LEU A 140 11.29 -5.19 -5.42
C LEU A 140 12.80 -5.41 -5.57
N MET A 141 13.55 -5.38 -4.48
CA MET A 141 14.98 -5.68 -4.52
C MET A 141 15.24 -7.07 -5.05
N GLN A 142 14.53 -8.09 -4.54
CA GLN A 142 14.63 -9.46 -5.04
C GLN A 142 14.24 -9.56 -6.52
N ASN A 143 13.15 -8.91 -6.93
CA ASN A 143 12.70 -8.93 -8.32
C ASN A 143 13.75 -8.33 -9.26
N LEU A 144 14.42 -7.24 -8.85
CA LEU A 144 15.46 -6.57 -9.63
C LEU A 144 16.77 -7.37 -9.71
N THR A 145 17.12 -8.14 -8.66
CA THR A 145 18.33 -8.96 -8.67
C THR A 145 18.13 -10.28 -9.43
N LEU A 146 16.92 -10.83 -9.43
CA LEU A 146 16.62 -12.09 -10.10
C LEU A 146 16.35 -11.91 -11.60
N ARG A 147 15.62 -10.86 -11.99
CA ARG A 147 15.25 -10.60 -13.39
C ARG A 147 16.42 -10.02 -14.20
N GLN A 148 16.33 -10.18 -15.52
CA GLN A 148 17.32 -9.68 -16.49
C GLN A 148 16.71 -8.67 -17.47
N ASP A 149 15.39 -8.67 -17.59
CA ASP A 149 14.63 -7.78 -18.46
C ASP A 149 14.40 -6.39 -17.85
N ILE A 150 14.82 -6.20 -16.58
CA ILE A 150 14.77 -4.92 -15.88
C ILE A 150 16.21 -4.47 -15.63
N TRP A 151 16.57 -3.31 -16.18
CA TRP A 151 17.90 -2.73 -16.02
C TRP A 151 17.81 -1.35 -15.37
N ILE A 152 18.61 -1.14 -14.32
CA ILE A 152 18.78 0.17 -13.70
C ILE A 152 20.10 0.76 -14.23
N PRO A 153 20.10 2.01 -14.72
CA PRO A 153 21.34 2.68 -15.11
C PRO A 153 22.43 2.59 -14.03
N GLU A 154 23.69 2.51 -14.45
CA GLU A 154 24.86 2.44 -13.56
C GLU A 154 25.00 1.13 -12.74
N THR A 155 24.10 0.15 -12.93
CA THR A 155 24.30 -1.20 -12.38
C THR A 155 25.14 -2.06 -13.33
N PRO A 156 26.24 -2.70 -12.84
CA PRO A 156 27.02 -3.60 -13.65
C PRO A 156 26.19 -4.81 -14.09
N LYS A 157 26.12 -5.06 -15.41
CA LYS A 157 25.29 -6.14 -15.99
C LYS A 157 25.81 -7.54 -15.65
N ASP A 158 27.13 -7.67 -15.46
CA ASP A 158 27.81 -8.94 -15.23
C ASP A 158 28.05 -9.25 -13.74
N SER A 159 27.50 -8.44 -12.83
CA SER A 159 27.59 -8.70 -11.40
C SER A 159 26.45 -9.63 -10.95
N PHE A 160 26.70 -10.93 -11.00
CA PHE A 160 25.81 -11.96 -10.44
C PHE A 160 26.59 -13.20 -9.98
N VAL A 161 25.97 -13.97 -9.07
CA VAL A 161 26.35 -15.36 -8.78
C VAL A 161 25.40 -16.27 -9.55
N LYS A 162 25.93 -17.32 -10.17
CA LYS A 162 25.13 -18.35 -10.86
C LYS A 162 25.45 -19.72 -10.29
N ASP A 163 24.42 -20.43 -9.86
CA ASP A 163 24.46 -21.82 -9.43
C ASP A 163 23.40 -22.62 -10.20
N GLY A 164 23.85 -23.46 -11.14
CA GLY A 164 22.96 -24.14 -12.08
C GLY A 164 22.08 -23.17 -12.89
N GLN A 165 20.76 -23.30 -12.78
CA GLN A 165 19.78 -22.39 -13.38
C GLN A 165 19.49 -21.16 -12.52
N THR A 166 19.88 -21.18 -11.24
CA THR A 166 19.67 -20.09 -10.31
C THR A 166 20.68 -18.99 -10.59
N ARG A 167 20.18 -17.77 -10.82
CA ARG A 167 20.99 -16.57 -10.94
C ARG A 167 20.60 -15.59 -9.84
N TRP A 168 21.59 -14.99 -9.21
CA TRP A 168 21.41 -13.96 -8.21
C TRP A 168 22.26 -12.73 -8.55
N GLY A 169 21.61 -11.65 -8.99
CA GLY A 169 22.27 -10.36 -9.20
C GLY A 169 22.67 -9.68 -7.89
N PHE A 170 23.71 -8.85 -7.91
CA PHE A 170 24.09 -8.06 -6.74
C PHE A 170 23.26 -6.78 -6.60
N SER A 171 22.78 -6.50 -5.39
CA SER A 171 22.08 -5.27 -5.05
C SER A 171 23.05 -4.12 -4.72
N GLY A 172 23.33 -3.28 -5.71
CA GLY A 172 24.12 -2.04 -5.52
C GLY A 172 23.30 -0.82 -5.05
N ARG A 173 23.98 0.27 -4.66
CA ARG A 173 23.37 1.55 -4.22
C ARG A 173 22.30 2.11 -5.17
N ALA A 174 22.49 1.95 -6.47
CA ALA A 174 21.52 2.40 -7.48
C ALA A 174 20.13 1.75 -7.30
N HIS A 175 20.07 0.46 -6.93
CA HIS A 175 18.82 -0.25 -6.66
C HIS A 175 18.08 0.39 -5.48
N TYR A 176 18.77 0.60 -4.36
CA TYR A 176 18.20 1.24 -3.17
C TYR A 176 17.63 2.62 -3.52
N GLY A 177 18.42 3.48 -4.17
CA GLY A 177 17.98 4.82 -4.53
C GLY A 177 16.80 4.83 -5.50
N TRP A 178 16.75 3.89 -6.45
CA TRP A 178 15.63 3.74 -7.36
C TRP A 178 14.36 3.25 -6.65
N ILE A 179 14.44 2.20 -5.82
CA ILE A 179 13.30 1.66 -5.08
C ILE A 179 12.71 2.72 -4.14
N GLN A 180 13.56 3.44 -3.40
CA GLN A 180 13.14 4.51 -2.51
C GLN A 180 12.34 5.60 -3.26
N LYS A 181 12.83 6.04 -4.42
CA LYS A 181 12.13 7.02 -5.27
C LYS A 181 10.80 6.49 -5.80
N ARG A 182 10.74 5.20 -6.16
CA ARG A 182 9.50 4.59 -6.67
C ARG A 182 8.43 4.48 -5.58
N ILE A 183 8.80 4.04 -4.38
CA ILE A 183 7.85 3.98 -3.25
C ILE A 183 7.37 5.39 -2.88
N GLU A 184 8.26 6.38 -2.83
CA GLU A 184 7.85 7.78 -2.63
C GLU A 184 6.84 8.24 -3.69
N GLN A 185 7.11 7.94 -4.97
CA GLN A 185 6.20 8.25 -6.07
C GLN A 185 4.84 7.58 -5.91
N TRP A 186 4.80 6.33 -5.47
CA TRP A 186 3.55 5.58 -5.26
C TRP A 186 2.75 6.09 -4.07
N VAL A 187 3.41 6.40 -2.96
CA VAL A 187 2.77 7.04 -1.80
C VAL A 187 2.14 8.36 -2.23
N LYS A 188 2.87 9.20 -2.96
CA LYS A 188 2.36 10.48 -3.49
C LYS A 188 1.24 10.30 -4.51
N ALA A 189 1.35 9.31 -5.41
CA ALA A 189 0.30 8.99 -6.38
C ALA A 189 -0.99 8.58 -5.67
N SER A 190 -0.89 7.78 -4.60
CA SER A 190 -2.07 7.32 -3.84
C SER A 190 -2.83 8.48 -3.17
N ALA A 191 -2.17 9.60 -2.88
CA ALA A 191 -2.83 10.81 -2.38
C ALA A 191 -3.88 11.38 -3.35
N TYR A 192 -3.69 11.16 -4.66
CA TYR A 192 -4.57 11.64 -5.71
C TYR A 192 -5.75 10.69 -5.99
N ILE A 193 -5.77 9.50 -5.40
CA ILE A 193 -6.95 8.64 -5.46
C ILE A 193 -8.08 9.35 -4.68
N PRO A 194 -9.26 9.59 -5.30
CA PRO A 194 -10.33 10.44 -4.73
C PRO A 194 -11.13 9.73 -3.62
N LEU A 195 -10.44 9.04 -2.72
CA LEU A 195 -11.02 8.30 -1.60
C LEU A 195 -10.73 9.00 -0.26
N PRO A 196 -11.71 8.98 0.67
CA PRO A 196 -11.61 9.70 1.94
C PRO A 196 -10.65 9.06 2.94
N VAL A 197 -10.44 7.74 2.89
CA VAL A 197 -9.61 7.01 3.85
C VAL A 197 -8.50 6.30 3.08
N LYS A 198 -7.25 6.63 3.36
CA LYS A 198 -6.09 6.06 2.67
C LYS A 198 -4.97 5.84 3.67
N ALA A 199 -4.34 4.68 3.61
CA ALA A 199 -3.26 4.36 4.53
C ALA A 199 -2.25 3.37 3.95
N TRP A 200 -1.05 3.42 4.49
CA TRP A 200 0.00 2.43 4.27
C TRP A 200 0.36 1.76 5.60
N SER A 201 0.89 0.54 5.56
CA SER A 201 1.57 -0.07 6.71
C SER A 201 3.06 -0.25 6.44
N SER A 202 3.89 -0.20 7.47
CA SER A 202 5.30 -0.62 7.38
C SER A 202 5.83 -1.18 8.69
N LEU A 203 6.96 -1.87 8.63
CA LEU A 203 7.73 -2.20 9.82
C LEU A 203 8.36 -0.93 10.45
N GLU A 204 8.79 -1.03 11.69
CA GLU A 204 9.62 0.00 12.33
C GLU A 204 11.08 -0.30 12.07
N SER A 205 11.83 0.71 11.66
CA SER A 205 13.29 0.62 11.58
C SER A 205 13.96 1.84 12.20
N LYS A 206 15.22 1.64 12.58
CA LYS A 206 16.09 2.66 13.14
C LYS A 206 16.92 3.27 12.01
N GLY A 207 16.65 4.53 11.70
CA GLY A 207 17.44 5.36 10.78
C GLY A 207 18.58 6.08 11.49
N GLU A 208 19.60 6.46 10.72
CA GLU A 208 20.72 7.30 11.17
C GLU A 208 20.53 8.73 10.66
N ALA A 209 20.47 9.71 11.56
CA ALA A 209 20.47 11.14 11.19
C ALA A 209 21.90 11.70 11.17
N GLU A 210 22.10 12.81 10.44
CA GLU A 210 23.38 13.54 10.34
C GLU A 210 23.98 13.92 11.72
N GLN A 211 23.18 13.94 12.78
CA GLN A 211 23.60 14.26 14.15
C GLN A 211 23.72 13.04 15.10
N LYS A 212 23.85 11.81 14.57
CA LYS A 212 24.01 10.55 15.33
C LYS A 212 22.90 10.23 16.33
N ARG A 213 21.79 10.97 16.34
CA ARG A 213 20.59 10.61 17.09
C ARG A 213 19.78 9.62 16.27
N PRO A 214 19.37 8.49 16.85
CA PRO A 214 18.56 7.52 16.13
C PRO A 214 17.16 8.08 15.88
N ILE A 215 16.69 7.95 14.64
CA ILE A 215 15.31 8.28 14.27
C ILE A 215 14.59 6.94 14.07
N TYR A 216 13.48 6.74 14.78
CA TYR A 216 12.59 5.63 14.52
C TYR A 216 11.49 6.08 13.57
N GLY A 217 11.18 5.26 12.59
CA GLY A 217 10.13 5.56 11.63
C GLY A 217 9.76 4.35 10.78
N PRO A 218 8.83 4.56 9.83
CA PRO A 218 8.47 3.54 8.87
C PRO A 218 9.71 3.02 8.13
N GLU A 219 9.88 1.71 8.18
CA GLU A 219 10.96 1.02 7.50
C GLU A 219 10.79 1.17 6.00
N LEU A 220 11.92 1.47 5.35
CA LEU A 220 12.09 1.42 3.91
C LEU A 220 13.47 0.80 3.66
N ILE A 221 13.65 0.23 2.48
CA ILE A 221 14.91 -0.38 2.11
C ILE A 221 16.07 0.63 2.21
N GLY A 222 17.08 0.30 3.03
CA GLY A 222 18.22 1.17 3.33
C GLY A 222 17.91 2.29 4.34
N GLN A 223 18.73 2.37 5.40
CA GLN A 223 18.51 3.25 6.56
C GLN A 223 18.41 4.75 6.26
N ALA A 224 19.04 5.21 5.17
CA ALA A 224 19.11 6.63 4.82
C ALA A 224 17.73 7.23 4.47
N ALA A 225 16.79 6.42 4.00
CA ALA A 225 15.46 6.91 3.61
C ALA A 225 14.44 6.87 4.76
N THR A 226 14.68 6.08 5.80
CA THR A 226 13.82 5.98 7.00
C THR A 226 13.57 7.36 7.62
N GLY A 227 14.57 8.25 7.65
CA GLY A 227 14.41 9.61 8.19
C GLY A 227 13.57 10.56 7.32
N LYS A 228 13.41 10.27 6.02
CA LYS A 228 12.66 11.13 5.07
C LYS A 228 11.23 10.66 4.83
N CYS A 229 11.02 9.34 4.92
CA CYS A 229 9.74 8.67 4.70
C CYS A 229 8.55 9.27 5.47
N PRO A 230 8.67 9.68 6.75
CA PRO A 230 7.61 10.37 7.50
C PRO A 230 6.91 11.52 6.76
N ALA A 231 7.68 12.32 6.01
CA ALA A 231 7.17 13.51 5.34
C ALA A 231 6.24 13.18 4.16
N TRP A 232 6.18 11.93 3.71
CA TRP A 232 5.32 11.52 2.59
C TRP A 232 3.86 11.33 3.01
N PHE A 233 3.63 11.13 4.30
CA PHE A 233 2.31 10.80 4.84
C PHE A 233 1.64 11.99 5.50
N ASN A 234 0.33 11.91 5.67
CA ASN A 234 -0.46 12.91 6.38
C ASN A 234 -0.25 12.83 7.89
N ARG A 235 -0.33 11.62 8.45
CA ARG A 235 -0.07 11.31 9.86
C ARG A 235 0.73 10.02 9.96
N MET A 236 1.50 9.93 11.04
CA MET A 236 2.17 8.70 11.47
C MET A 236 1.45 8.17 12.70
N VAL A 237 1.10 6.89 12.67
CA VAL A 237 0.32 6.21 13.71
C VAL A 237 1.01 4.92 14.11
#